data_AF-A0A944XVP0-F1
#
_entry.id   AF-A0A944XVP0-F1
#
_cell.length_a   1.000
_cell.length_b   1.000
_cell.length_c   1.000
_cell.angle_alpha   90.00
_cell.angle_beta   90.00
_cell.angle_gamma   90.00
#
_symmetry.space_group_name_H-M   'P 1'
#
loop_
_entity.id
_entity.type
_entity.pdbx_description
1 polymer ?
#
loop_
_entity_poly.entity_id
_entity_poly.type
_entity_poly.pdbx_seq_one_letter_code
_entity_poly.pdbx_strand_id
1 'polypeptide(L)'
;MTEVKYEELIGQWHRDRNLIDGSTDKDQYMKLVQEAGELSDSLCKGKDIRDDIGDMMVVLINIMVRNNLTMEDCLSVAYNDIKNRKGKMIDGIFVKEGDD
;
A
#
# COMPACT_ATOMS: atom_id res chain seq x y z
N MET A 1 18.96 12.84 15.81
CA MET A 1 18.83 11.71 14.87
C MET A 1 17.94 12.17 13.74
N THR A 2 18.38 12.06 12.49
CA THR A 2 17.51 12.26 11.33
C THR A 2 16.55 11.09 11.25
N GLU A 3 15.26 11.37 11.16
CA GLU A 3 14.23 10.37 10.94
C GLU A 3 14.48 9.66 9.60
N VAL A 4 14.49 8.33 9.60
CA VAL A 4 14.67 7.56 8.37
C VAL A 4 13.33 7.53 7.63
N LYS A 5 13.30 8.11 6.43
CA LYS A 5 12.14 8.05 5.55
C LYS A 5 12.28 6.89 4.58
N TYR A 6 11.68 5.76 4.92
CA TYR A 6 11.73 4.55 4.08
C TYR A 6 11.16 4.76 2.68
N GLU A 7 10.13 5.60 2.53
CA GLU A 7 9.57 5.96 1.23
C GLU A 7 10.63 6.55 0.29
N GLU A 8 11.48 7.47 0.78
CA GLU A 8 12.54 8.09 -0.03
C GLU A 8 13.62 7.08 -0.43
N LEU A 9 14.02 6.19 0.49
CA LEU A 9 15.00 5.12 0.22
C LEU A 9 14.49 4.11 -0.81
N ILE A 10 13.23 3.69 -0.66
CA ILE A 10 12.57 2.76 -1.58
C ILE A 10 12.36 3.43 -2.94
N GLY A 11 11.94 4.69 -2.97
CA GLY A 11 11.81 5.47 -4.20
C GLY A 11 13.13 5.57 -4.96
N GLN A 12 14.23 5.83 -4.25
CA GLN A 12 15.57 5.84 -4.85
C GLN A 12 15.97 4.46 -5.37
N TRP A 13 15.72 3.39 -4.61
CA TRP A 13 16.01 2.01 -5.01
C TRP A 13 15.32 1.61 -6.33
N HIS A 14 14.09 2.09 -6.55
CA HIS A 14 13.36 1.89 -7.81
C HIS A 14 14.00 2.65 -8.98
N ARG A 15 14.41 3.91 -8.77
CA ARG A 15 15.09 4.70 -9.82
C ARG A 15 16.42 4.06 -10.21
N ASP A 16 17.21 3.65 -9.23
CA ASP A 16 18.52 3.02 -9.44
C ASP A 16 18.47 1.74 -10.28
N ARG A 17 17.31 1.07 -10.30
CA ARG A 17 17.09 -0.21 -11.01
C ARG A 17 16.25 -0.08 -12.27
N ASN A 18 15.98 1.14 -12.74
CA ASN A 18 15.12 1.40 -13.90
C ASN A 18 13.72 0.77 -13.75
N LEU A 19 13.18 0.72 -12.53
CA LEU A 19 11.84 0.17 -12.29
C LEU A 19 10.73 1.20 -12.49
N ILE A 20 11.08 2.48 -12.61
CA ILE A 20 10.15 3.57 -12.94
C ILE A 20 9.88 3.60 -14.45
N ASP A 21 10.93 3.78 -15.26
CA ASP A 21 10.79 3.89 -16.72
C ASP A 21 10.75 2.51 -17.41
N GLY A 22 11.31 1.48 -16.78
CA GLY A 22 11.34 0.11 -17.31
C GLY A 22 10.08 -0.73 -17.02
N SER A 23 9.03 -0.14 -16.43
CA SER A 23 7.76 -0.82 -16.20
C SER A 23 6.57 0.12 -16.44
N THR A 24 5.34 -0.39 -16.47
CA THR A 24 4.10 0.40 -16.57
C THR A 24 3.27 0.34 -15.29
N ASP A 25 2.31 1.26 -15.11
CA ASP A 25 1.37 1.20 -13.97
C ASP A 25 0.62 -0.16 -13.95
N LYS A 26 0.35 -0.72 -15.12
CA LYS A 26 -0.27 -2.04 -15.26
C LYS A 26 0.64 -3.15 -14.73
N ASP A 27 1.93 -3.10 -15.05
CA ASP A 27 2.90 -4.10 -14.56
C ASP A 27 3.02 -4.04 -13.03
N GLN A 28 3.08 -2.84 -12.47
CA GLN A 28 3.16 -2.64 -11.02
C GLN A 28 1.85 -3.01 -10.32
N TYR A 29 0.70 -2.75 -10.93
CA TYR A 29 -0.59 -3.26 -10.42
C TYR A 29 -0.61 -4.79 -10.41
N MET A 30 -0.13 -5.45 -11.46
CA MET A 30 -0.04 -6.91 -11.47
C MET A 30 0.93 -7.45 -10.41
N LYS A 31 2.05 -6.74 -10.17
CA LYS A 31 2.96 -7.08 -9.06
C LYS A 31 2.29 -6.89 -7.70
N LEU A 32 1.48 -5.85 -7.50
CA LEU A 32 0.71 -5.65 -6.26
C LEU A 32 -0.29 -6.80 -6.03
N VAL A 33 -0.94 -7.29 -7.08
CA VAL A 33 -1.82 -8.47 -7.01
C VAL A 33 -1.03 -9.72 -6.61
N GLN A 34 0.21 -9.87 -7.10
CA GLN A 34 1.09 -10.95 -6.65
C GLN A 34 1.40 -10.84 -5.15
N GLU A 35 1.84 -9.68 -4.65
CA GLU A 35 2.19 -9.53 -3.22
C GLU A 35 0.97 -9.74 -2.31
N ALA A 36 -0.22 -9.34 -2.76
CA ALA A 36 -1.47 -9.63 -2.05
C ALA A 36 -1.76 -11.14 -1.96
N GLY A 37 -1.38 -11.92 -2.98
CA GLY A 37 -1.45 -13.38 -2.95
C GLY A 37 -0.46 -13.99 -1.97
N GLU A 38 0.75 -13.45 -1.87
CA GLU A 38 1.78 -13.88 -0.91
C GLU A 38 1.33 -13.60 0.53
N LEU A 39 0.78 -12.41 0.80
CA LEU A 39 0.16 -12.08 2.09
C LEU A 39 -0.98 -13.05 2.46
N SER A 40 -1.84 -13.40 1.51
CA SER A 40 -2.92 -14.37 1.71
C SER A 40 -2.39 -15.76 2.12
N ASP A 41 -1.33 -16.23 1.47
CA ASP A 41 -0.69 -17.51 1.78
C ASP A 41 -0.07 -17.51 3.20
N SER A 42 0.64 -16.44 3.56
CA SER A 42 1.23 -16.30 4.89
C SER A 42 0.18 -16.23 6.00
N LEU A 43 -0.93 -15.51 5.78
CA LEU A 43 -2.07 -15.49 6.70
C LEU A 43 -2.67 -16.90 6.88
N CYS A 44 -2.93 -17.62 5.79
CA CYS A 44 -3.46 -18.98 5.84
C CYS A 44 -2.54 -19.96 6.59
N LYS A 45 -1.23 -19.71 6.57
CA LYS A 45 -0.20 -20.55 7.19
C LYS A 45 0.23 -20.06 8.58
N GLY A 46 -0.34 -18.97 9.09
CA GLY A 46 0.05 -18.38 10.39
C GLY A 46 1.52 -17.95 10.45
N LYS A 47 2.09 -17.50 9.32
CA LYS A 47 3.46 -17.01 9.24
C LYS A 47 3.56 -15.53 9.65
N ASP A 48 4.79 -15.06 9.84
CA ASP A 48 5.07 -13.64 9.98
C ASP A 48 4.77 -12.91 8.67
N ILE A 49 3.91 -11.89 8.72
CA ILE A 49 3.37 -11.17 7.56
C ILE A 49 4.05 -9.81 7.31
N ARG A 50 5.06 -9.45 8.12
CA ARG A 50 5.71 -8.13 8.01
C ARG A 50 6.41 -7.92 6.67
N ASP A 51 6.96 -8.99 6.09
CA ASP A 51 7.61 -8.98 4.78
C ASP A 51 6.57 -8.75 3.67
N ASP A 52 5.51 -9.57 3.65
CA ASP A 52 4.45 -9.48 2.64
C ASP A 52 3.73 -8.10 2.64
N ILE A 53 3.47 -7.54 3.83
CA ILE A 53 2.91 -6.17 3.94
C ILE A 53 3.91 -5.14 3.42
N GLY A 54 5.20 -5.32 3.74
CA GLY A 54 6.29 -4.47 3.25
C GLY A 54 6.40 -4.49 1.73
N ASP A 55 6.30 -5.65 1.11
CA ASP A 55 6.37 -5.81 -0.35
C ASP A 55 5.20 -5.12 -1.05
N MET A 56 3.98 -5.24 -0.51
CA MET A 56 2.85 -4.45 -1.00
C MET A 56 3.13 -2.94 -0.93
N MET A 57 3.72 -2.46 0.17
CA MET A 57 4.10 -1.04 0.31
C MET A 57 5.21 -0.64 -0.67
N VAL A 58 6.20 -1.48 -0.91
CA VAL A 58 7.27 -1.23 -1.89
C VAL A 58 6.68 -1.02 -3.29
N VAL A 59 5.73 -1.87 -3.70
CA VAL A 59 5.05 -1.74 -4.99
C VAL A 59 4.19 -0.47 -5.05
N LEU A 60 3.45 -0.15 -3.98
CA LEU A 60 2.68 1.08 -3.91
C LEU A 60 3.58 2.34 -3.99
N ILE A 61 4.77 2.31 -3.38
CA ILE A 61 5.76 3.39 -3.48
C ILE A 61 6.26 3.52 -4.92
N ASN A 62 6.46 2.41 -5.65
CA ASN A 62 6.77 2.48 -7.08
C ASN A 62 5.68 3.25 -7.83
N ILE A 63 4.40 2.88 -7.61
CA ILE A 63 3.24 3.51 -8.25
C ILE A 63 3.13 5.00 -7.88
N MET A 64 3.41 5.37 -6.63
CA MET A 64 3.46 6.77 -6.20
C MET A 64 4.57 7.54 -6.94
N VAL A 65 5.80 7.02 -6.91
CA VAL A 65 6.98 7.68 -7.48
C VAL A 65 6.85 7.89 -8.98
N ARG A 66 6.37 6.89 -9.74
CA ARG A 66 6.18 6.99 -11.19
C ARG A 66 5.07 7.95 -11.61
N ASN A 67 4.09 8.20 -10.73
CA ASN A 67 3.00 9.14 -10.95
C ASN A 67 3.22 10.50 -10.30
N ASN A 68 4.42 10.75 -9.75
CA ASN A 68 4.76 11.98 -9.03
C ASN A 68 3.78 12.29 -7.88
N LEU A 69 3.42 11.26 -7.12
CA LEU A 69 2.59 11.34 -5.91
C LEU A 69 3.46 11.07 -4.68
N THR A 70 3.07 11.64 -3.55
CA THR A 70 3.66 11.30 -2.24
C THR A 70 2.71 10.44 -1.41
N MET A 71 3.25 9.69 -0.45
CA MET A 71 2.45 8.97 0.52
C MET A 71 1.52 9.90 1.30
N GLU A 72 1.97 11.12 1.61
CA GLU A 72 1.15 12.15 2.27
C GLU A 72 -0.06 12.54 1.40
N ASP A 73 0.12 12.78 0.10
CA ASP A 73 -0.98 13.09 -0.81
C ASP A 73 -2.01 11.97 -0.83
N CYS A 74 -1.57 10.72 -1.00
CA CYS A 74 -2.44 9.55 -1.07
C CYS A 74 -3.20 9.32 0.25
N LEU A 75 -2.50 9.39 1.38
CA LEU A 75 -3.11 9.20 2.70
C LEU A 75 -4.02 10.36 3.09
N SER A 76 -3.70 11.59 2.68
CA SER A 76 -4.56 12.75 2.92
C SER A 76 -5.92 12.57 2.23
N VAL A 77 -5.93 12.13 0.97
CA VAL A 77 -7.17 11.82 0.24
C VAL A 77 -7.95 10.73 0.97
N ALA A 78 -7.32 9.59 1.25
CA ALA A 78 -7.98 8.47 1.93
C ALA A 78 -8.51 8.83 3.32
N TYR A 79 -7.72 9.58 4.11
CA TYR A 79 -8.12 10.01 5.44
C TYR A 79 -9.33 10.94 5.40
N ASN A 80 -9.35 11.90 4.47
CA ASN A 80 -10.46 12.83 4.31
C ASN A 80 -11.78 12.13 3.97
N ASP A 81 -11.71 10.98 3.27
CA ASP A 81 -12.88 10.14 2.95
C ASP A 81 -13.38 9.29 4.12
N ILE A 82 -12.51 8.95 5.09
CA ILE A 82 -12.86 8.06 6.20
C ILE A 82 -13.06 8.79 7.54
N LYS A 83 -12.49 9.97 7.73
CA LYS A 83 -12.41 10.67 9.04
C LYS A 83 -13.75 10.95 9.72
N ASN A 84 -14.82 11.09 8.94
CA ASN A 84 -16.16 11.37 9.45
C ASN A 84 -17.09 10.15 9.38
N ARG A 85 -16.59 8.98 8.97
CA ARG A 85 -17.41 7.76 8.93
C ARG A 85 -17.80 7.37 10.35
N LYS A 86 -19.09 7.14 10.56
CA LYS A 86 -19.63 6.56 11.78
C LYS A 86 -20.15 5.16 11.46
N GLY A 87 -19.98 4.24 12.39
CA GLY A 87 -20.28 2.83 12.18
C GLY A 87 -19.56 1.94 13.17
N LYS A 88 -19.80 0.63 13.07
CA LYS A 88 -19.17 -0.39 13.92
C LYS A 88 -18.86 -1.64 13.11
N MET A 89 -17.88 -2.41 13.57
CA MET A 89 -17.63 -3.73 13.03
C MET A 89 -18.71 -4.71 13.50
N ILE A 90 -19.33 -5.44 12.57
CA ILE A 90 -20.26 -6.54 12.83
C ILE A 90 -19.79 -7.69 11.94
N ASP A 91 -19.46 -8.84 12.55
CA ASP A 91 -19.04 -10.07 11.85
C ASP A 91 -17.93 -9.85 10.80
N GLY A 92 -16.93 -9.01 11.14
CA GLY A 92 -15.80 -8.71 10.27
C GLY A 92 -16.05 -7.65 9.20
N ILE A 93 -17.26 -7.07 9.15
CA ILE A 93 -17.65 -6.04 8.19
C ILE A 93 -17.88 -4.72 8.90
N PHE A 94 -17.37 -3.62 8.35
CA PHE A 94 -17.69 -2.28 8.84
C PHE A 94 -19.10 -1.88 8.37
N VAL A 95 -20.05 -1.78 9.31
CA VAL A 95 -21.43 -1.33 9.06
C VAL A 95 -21.54 0.15 9.42
N LYS A 96 -21.98 0.98 8.47
CA LYS A 96 -22.13 2.43 8.68
C LYS A 96 -23.37 2.73 9.51
N GLU A 97 -23.32 3.81 10.28
CA GLU A 97 -24.49 4.32 11.01
C GLU A 97 -25.54 4.82 10.03
N GLY A 98 -26.79 4.33 10.14
CA GLY A 98 -27.90 4.69 9.25
C GLY A 98 -28.10 3.76 8.05
N ASP A 99 -27.19 2.80 7.84
CA ASP A 99 -27.40 1.67 6.92
C ASP A 99 -28.01 0.51 7.75
N ASP A 100 -29.30 0.62 8.11
CA ASP A 100 -30.10 -0.47 8.71
C ASP A 100 -30.79 -1.33 7.61
#